data_AF-V9IH84-F1
#
_entry.id   AF-V9IH84-F1
#
_cell.length_a   1.000
_cell.length_b   1.000
_cell.length_c   1.000
_cell.angle_alpha   90.00
_cell.angle_beta   90.00
_cell.angle_gamma   90.00
#
_symmetry.space_group_name_H-M   'P 1'
#
loop_
_entity.id
_entity.type
_entity.pdbx_description
1 polymer ?
#
loop_
_entity_poly.entity_id
_entity_poly.type
_entity_poly.pdbx_seq_one_letter_code
_entity_poly.pdbx_strand_id
1 'polypeptide(L)'
;MLCTDPAQRLQIDEVMRNKWIAQYTEVPPTPLHTGRVLREGEELWPEVQEEMTRSLATMRVDYDTANLKQLDHTNNALLNKRRRAKQSNAVPPANPTPAS
;
A
#
# COMPACT_ATOMS: atom_id res chain seq x y z
N MET A 1 -9.86 -4.50 -15.66
CA MET A 1 -10.14 -4.79 -14.23
C MET A 1 -8.92 -4.52 -13.35
N LEU A 2 -7.74 -5.07 -13.67
CA LEU A 2 -6.52 -4.87 -12.88
C LEU A 2 -5.76 -3.58 -13.24
N CYS A 3 -6.38 -2.43 -12.98
CA CYS A 3 -5.72 -1.12 -13.09
C CYS A 3 -5.02 -0.80 -11.75
N THR A 4 -3.75 -0.38 -11.83
CA THR A 4 -2.94 0.01 -10.67
C THR A 4 -3.49 1.26 -10.00
N ASP A 5 -3.93 2.24 -10.79
CA ASP A 5 -4.65 3.41 -10.31
C ASP A 5 -6.10 3.04 -9.90
N PRO A 6 -6.47 3.19 -8.61
CA PRO A 6 -7.83 2.92 -8.15
C PRO A 6 -8.90 3.80 -8.81
N ALA A 7 -8.56 5.05 -9.18
CA ALA A 7 -9.52 6.00 -9.76
C ALA A 7 -9.88 5.67 -11.22
N GLN A 8 -8.98 4.98 -11.93
CA GLN A 8 -9.18 4.53 -13.31
C GLN A 8 -9.71 3.09 -13.39
N ARG A 9 -9.96 2.45 -12.25
CA ARG A 9 -10.42 1.06 -12.21
C ARG A 9 -11.90 0.99 -12.56
N LEU A 10 -12.25 -0.04 -13.35
CA LEU A 10 -13.65 -0.33 -13.71
C LEU A 10 -14.54 -0.43 -12.46
N GLN A 11 -15.68 0.23 -12.52
CA GLN A 11 -16.74 0.06 -11.53
C GLN A 11 -17.48 -1.26 -11.75
N ILE A 12 -18.19 -1.73 -10.72
CA ILE A 12 -18.93 -2.99 -10.79
C ILE A 12 -19.98 -2.98 -11.90
N ASP A 13 -20.67 -1.86 -12.15
CA ASP A 13 -21.66 -1.77 -13.21
C ASP A 13 -21.05 -1.95 -14.61
N GLU A 14 -19.86 -1.40 -14.84
CA GLU A 14 -19.14 -1.51 -16.11
C GLU A 14 -18.69 -2.96 -16.35
N VAL A 15 -18.28 -3.64 -15.28
CA VAL A 15 -17.95 -5.07 -15.30
C VAL A 15 -19.19 -5.87 -15.66
N MET A 16 -20.32 -5.65 -15.00
CA MET A 16 -21.56 -6.39 -15.24
C MET A 16 -22.12 -6.16 -16.66
N ARG A 17 -21.89 -4.97 -17.25
CA ARG A 17 -22.27 -4.67 -18.64
C ARG A 17 -21.36 -5.32 -19.68
N ASN A 18 -20.19 -5.83 -19.31
CA ASN A 18 -19.30 -6.49 -20.26
C ASN A 18 -19.99 -7.71 -20.86
N LYS A 19 -19.93 -7.88 -22.19
CA LYS A 19 -20.59 -9.00 -22.90
C LYS A 19 -20.19 -10.38 -22.37
N TRP A 20 -18.92 -10.56 -21.97
CA TRP A 20 -18.46 -11.81 -21.36
C TRP A 20 -19.18 -12.18 -20.06
N ILE A 21 -19.72 -11.18 -19.35
CA ILE A 21 -20.46 -11.35 -18.10
C ILE A 21 -21.97 -11.28 -18.36
N ALA A 22 -22.44 -10.24 -19.06
CA ALA A 22 -23.85 -10.03 -19.36
C ALA A 22 -24.46 -11.16 -20.22
N GLN A 23 -23.67 -11.74 -21.13
CA GLN A 23 -24.08 -12.82 -22.03
C GLN A 23 -23.30 -14.10 -21.72
N TYR A 24 -23.09 -14.41 -20.44
CA TYR A 24 -22.26 -15.54 -20.01
C TYR A 24 -22.68 -16.89 -20.62
N THR A 25 -23.95 -17.05 -21.02
CA THR A 25 -24.46 -18.27 -21.69
C THR A 25 -24.10 -18.37 -23.17
N GLU A 26 -23.71 -17.27 -23.81
CA GLU A 26 -23.31 -17.20 -25.23
C GLU A 26 -21.79 -17.27 -25.41
N VAL A 27 -21.04 -17.35 -24.30
CA VAL A 27 -19.59 -17.43 -24.32
C VAL A 27 -19.13 -18.77 -24.91
N PRO A 28 -18.09 -18.79 -25.76
CA PRO A 28 -17.57 -20.03 -26.34
C PRO A 28 -17.15 -21.04 -25.26
N PRO A 29 -17.57 -22.32 -25.37
CA PRO A 29 -17.20 -23.37 -24.41
C PRO A 29 -15.79 -23.92 -24.71
N THR A 30 -14.79 -23.05 -24.76
CA THR A 30 -13.40 -23.42 -25.02
C THR A 30 -12.83 -24.18 -23.80
N PRO A 31 -12.31 -25.41 -23.97
CA PRO A 31 -11.67 -26.13 -22.88
C PRO A 31 -10.47 -25.37 -22.31
N LEU A 32 -10.38 -25.28 -20.98
CA LEU A 32 -9.32 -24.56 -20.28
C LEU A 32 -8.38 -25.53 -19.54
N HIS A 33 -7.11 -25.12 -19.41
CA HIS A 33 -6.10 -25.89 -18.69
C HIS A 33 -6.17 -25.72 -17.16
N THR A 34 -7.03 -24.84 -16.64
CA THR A 34 -7.12 -24.49 -15.22
C THR A 34 -7.22 -25.73 -14.33
N GLY A 35 -8.05 -26.71 -14.70
CA GLY A 35 -8.22 -27.95 -13.91
C GLY A 35 -7.00 -28.87 -13.91
N ARG A 36 -6.14 -28.80 -14.94
CA ARG A 36 -4.87 -29.55 -14.99
C ARG A 36 -3.80 -28.83 -14.15
N VAL A 37 -3.65 -27.52 -14.36
CA VAL A 37 -2.67 -26.69 -13.67
C VAL A 37 -2.89 -26.69 -12.15
N LEU A 38 -4.15 -26.64 -11.70
CA LEU A 38 -4.48 -26.70 -10.26
C LEU A 38 -4.11 -28.04 -9.61
N ARG A 39 -4.14 -29.15 -10.36
CA ARG A 39 -3.71 -30.47 -9.86
C ARG A 39 -2.19 -30.58 -9.81
N GLU A 40 -1.51 -30.11 -10.85
CA GLU A 40 -0.05 -30.14 -10.93
C GLU A 40 0.60 -29.18 -9.92
N GLY A 41 -0.03 -28.04 -9.63
CA GLY A 41 0.45 -27.01 -8.71
C GLY A 41 -0.17 -27.06 -7.32
N GLU A 42 -0.71 -28.20 -6.88
CA GLU A 42 -1.40 -28.34 -5.58
C GLU A 42 -0.51 -27.89 -4.40
N GLU A 43 0.78 -28.24 -4.43
CA GLU A 43 1.75 -27.85 -3.38
C GLU A 43 2.01 -26.34 -3.35
N LEU A 44 1.92 -25.65 -4.49
CA LEU A 44 2.14 -24.20 -4.61
C LEU A 44 0.87 -23.40 -4.30
N TRP A 45 -0.30 -24.04 -4.33
CA TRP A 45 -1.58 -23.36 -4.16
C TRP A 45 -1.72 -22.59 -2.84
N PRO A 46 -1.24 -23.10 -1.68
CA PRO A 46 -1.23 -22.34 -0.44
C PRO A 46 -0.44 -21.03 -0.54
N GLU A 47 0.72 -21.03 -1.21
CA GLU A 47 1.53 -19.83 -1.39
C GLU A 47 0.80 -18.78 -2.23
N VAL A 48 0.10 -19.21 -3.29
CA VAL A 48 -0.73 -18.32 -4.12
C VAL A 48 -1.85 -17.67 -3.30
N GLN A 49 -2.50 -18.44 -2.41
CA GLN A 49 -3.54 -17.93 -1.52
C GLN A 49 -2.99 -16.93 -0.50
N GLU A 50 -1.82 -17.22 0.08
CA GLU A 50 -1.15 -16.32 1.00
C GLU A 50 -0.74 -15.00 0.31
N GLU A 51 -0.14 -15.07 -0.87
CA GLU A 51 0.27 -13.89 -1.63
C GLU A 51 -0.93 -13.04 -2.07
N MET A 52 -2.04 -13.67 -2.46
CA MET A 52 -3.29 -12.96 -2.74
C MET A 52 -3.79 -12.23 -1.49
N THR A 53 -3.75 -12.89 -0.33
CA THR A 53 -4.16 -12.29 0.95
C THR A 53 -3.26 -11.12 1.34
N ARG A 54 -1.93 -11.29 1.24
CA ARG A 54 -0.93 -10.24 1.49
C ARG A 54 -1.13 -9.05 0.55
N SER A 55 -1.36 -9.30 -0.73
CA SER A 55 -1.60 -8.25 -1.73
C SER A 55 -2.90 -7.48 -1.46
N LEU A 56 -3.99 -8.18 -1.09
CA LEU A 56 -5.25 -7.52 -0.76
C LEU A 56 -5.14 -6.65 0.50
N ALA A 57 -4.32 -7.05 1.47
CA ALA A 57 -4.09 -6.27 2.68
C ALA A 57 -3.42 -4.93 2.36
N THR A 58 -2.46 -4.88 1.43
CA THR A 58 -1.78 -3.63 1.05
C THR A 58 -2.63 -2.72 0.18
N MET A 59 -3.57 -3.29 -0.59
CA MET A 59 -4.49 -2.52 -1.45
C MET A 59 -5.65 -1.90 -0.69
N ARG A 60 -5.96 -2.37 0.53
CA ARG A 60 -7.06 -1.87 1.36
C ARG A 60 -6.52 -0.83 2.35
N VAL A 61 -7.31 0.20 2.58
CA VAL A 61 -7.01 1.17 3.64
C VAL A 61 -7.44 0.56 4.98
N ASP A 62 -6.49 0.45 5.92
CA ASP A 62 -6.76 0.01 7.28
C ASP A 62 -7.07 1.22 8.17
N TYR A 63 -8.34 1.37 8.53
CA TYR A 63 -8.85 2.50 9.31
C TYR A 63 -8.61 2.36 10.83
N ASP A 64 -8.22 1.18 11.30
CA ASP A 64 -7.96 0.93 12.72
C ASP A 64 -6.51 1.26 13.11
N THR A 65 -5.66 1.58 12.12
CA THR A 65 -4.27 1.96 12.36
C THR A 65 -4.15 3.31 13.07
N ALA A 66 -3.22 3.38 14.02
CA ALA A 66 -2.96 4.62 14.75
C ALA A 66 -2.43 5.71 13.80
N ASN A 67 -3.06 6.88 13.83
CA ASN A 67 -2.59 8.04 13.08
C ASN A 67 -1.27 8.57 13.65
N LEU A 68 -0.37 8.97 12.76
CA LEU A 68 0.88 9.60 13.16
C LEU A 68 0.60 10.96 13.82
N LYS A 69 1.18 11.18 15.00
CA LYS A 69 1.15 12.51 15.64
C LYS A 69 1.95 13.51 14.79
N GLN A 70 1.58 14.79 14.87
CA GLN A 70 2.41 15.85 14.32
C GLN A 70 3.83 15.80 14.92
N LEU A 71 4.83 16.14 14.11
CA LEU A 71 6.24 15.97 14.48
C LEU A 71 6.60 16.74 15.77
N ASP A 72 6.00 17.90 16.01
CA ASP A 72 6.23 18.71 17.21
C ASP A 72 5.73 18.05 18.49
N HIS A 73 4.65 17.29 18.40
CA HIS A 73 3.99 16.57 19.49
C HIS A 73 4.45 15.11 19.63
N THR A 74 5.40 14.69 18.80
CA THR A 74 5.93 13.32 18.79
C THR A 74 7.17 13.20 19.66
N ASN A 75 7.19 12.21 20.56
CA ASN A 75 8.34 11.96 21.44
C ASN A 75 8.89 10.55 21.18
N ASN A 76 10.09 10.48 20.59
CA ASN A 76 10.82 9.24 20.40
C ASN A 76 12.34 9.49 20.59
N ALA A 77 13.05 8.49 21.08
CA ALA A 77 14.48 8.54 21.39
C ALA A 77 15.35 9.05 20.22
N LEU A 78 15.06 8.61 18.99
CA LEU A 78 15.81 9.03 17.80
C LEU A 78 15.61 10.52 17.49
N LEU A 79 14.36 11.00 17.58
CA LEU A 79 14.02 12.40 17.36
C LEU A 79 14.66 13.29 18.43
N ASN A 80 14.60 12.88 19.69
CA ASN A 80 15.20 13.61 20.80
C ASN A 80 16.73 13.73 20.66
N LYS A 81 17.41 12.64 20.27
CA LYS A 81 18.85 12.65 20.00
C LYS A 81 19.21 13.63 18.87
N ARG A 82 18.44 13.64 17.77
CA ARG A 82 18.66 14.56 16.64
C ARG A 82 18.37 16.02 16.99
N ARG A 83 17.33 16.30 17.78
CA ARG A 83 17.00 17.66 18.26
C ARG A 83 18.13 18.23 19.13
N ARG A 84 18.66 17.42 20.06
CA ARG A 84 19.80 17.79 20.91
C ARG A 84 21.07 18.06 20.11
N ALA A 85 21.38 17.21 19.11
CA ALA A 85 22.53 17.41 18.23
C ALA A 85 22.41 18.70 17.39
N LYS A 86 21.21 19.07 16.95
CA LYS A 86 20.97 20.35 16.27
C LYS A 86 21.16 21.55 17.22
N GLN A 87 20.72 21.43 18.47
CA GLN A 87 20.90 22.47 19.49
C GLN A 87 22.37 22.63 19.90
N SER A 88 23.14 21.54 20.01
CA SER A 88 24.58 21.60 20.33
C SER A 88 25.43 22.21 19.22
N ASN A 89 25.00 22.11 17.96
CA ASN A 89 25.67 22.75 16.81
C ASN A 89 25.24 24.21 16.58
N ALA A 90 24.21 24.69 17.28
CA ALA A 90 23.79 26.09 17.23
C ALA A 90 24.46 26.88 18.37
N VAL A 91 25.75 27.22 18.18
CA VAL A 91 26.49 28.18 19.02
C VAL A 91 25.96 29.61 18.72
N PRO A 92 25.88 30.54 19.69
CA PRO A 92 25.14 31.80 19.58
C PRO A 92 25.83 32.83 18.67
N PRO A 93 25.13 33.85 18.14
CA PRO A 93 25.79 35.00 17.54
C PRO A 93 26.64 35.71 18.60
N ALA A 94 27.92 35.91 18.28
CA ALA A 94 28.86 36.62 19.12
C ALA A 94 28.34 38.04 19.45
N ASN A 95 28.37 38.39 20.74
CA ASN A 95 28.13 39.76 21.22
C ASN A 95 29.10 40.74 20.51
N PRO A 96 28.65 41.90 20.03
CA PRO A 96 29.56 42.95 19.57
C PRO A 96 30.16 43.67 20.79
N THR A 97 31.47 43.63 20.92
CA THR A 97 32.26 44.39 21.91
C THR A 97 32.20 45.89 21.59
N PRO A 98 31.97 46.80 22.56
CA PRO A 98 32.04 48.24 22.32
C PRO A 98 33.50 48.69 22.29
N ALA A 99 33.92 49.40 21.24
CA ALA A 99 35.22 50.05 21.17
C ALA A 99 35.16 51.40 21.89
N SER A 100 36.04 51.58 22.87
CA SER A 100 36.40 52.87 23.47
C SER A 100 37.31 53.69 22.56
#